data_AF-A0A5R8YMN3-F1
#
_entry.id   AF-A0A5R8YMN3-F1
#
_cell.length_a   1.000
_cell.length_b   1.000
_cell.length_c   1.000
_cell.angle_alpha   90.00
_cell.angle_beta   90.00
_cell.angle_gamma   90.00
#
_symmetry.space_group_name_H-M   'P 1'
#
loop_
_entity.id
_entity.type
_entity.pdbx_description
1 polymer ?
#
loop_
_entity_poly.entity_id
_entity_poly.type
_entity_poly.pdbx_seq_one_letter_code
_entity_poly.pdbx_strand_id
1 'polypeptide(L)'
;MTLVIGPDDPADPEWAEAASLPEVSALVRAGRTVLVTLPEDETEAIAAAAAYAWAGAGVFRTSHSATSHPAISHPATSHSVRQALDMTEALLGRRPPALTRRGLA
;
A
#
# COMPACT_ATOMS: atom_id res chain seq x y z
N MET A 1 9.36 -2.42 -5.37
CA MET A 1 8.12 -2.95 -5.98
C MET A 1 7.20 -3.35 -4.84
N THR A 2 6.04 -2.70 -4.75
CA THR A 2 5.06 -2.90 -3.69
C THR A 2 3.96 -3.84 -4.15
N LEU A 3 3.38 -4.61 -3.22
CA LEU A 3 2.28 -5.53 -3.47
C LEU A 3 1.03 -5.10 -2.69
N VAL A 4 -0.12 -5.09 -3.34
CA VAL A 4 -1.42 -4.84 -2.70
C VAL A 4 -2.27 -6.10 -2.79
N ILE A 5 -2.60 -6.66 -1.61
CA ILE A 5 -3.42 -7.86 -1.47
C ILE A 5 -4.79 -7.50 -0.90
N GLY A 6 -5.79 -8.33 -1.21
CA GLY A 6 -7.10 -8.29 -0.60
C GLY A 6 -7.06 -8.66 0.89
N PRO A 7 -8.15 -8.41 1.62
CA PRO A 7 -8.27 -8.70 3.05
C PRO A 7 -8.13 -10.19 3.36
N ASP A 8 -8.73 -11.02 2.51
CA ASP A 8 -8.80 -12.47 2.67
C ASP A 8 -7.67 -13.18 1.89
N ASP A 9 -6.80 -12.42 1.21
CA ASP A 9 -5.66 -12.99 0.51
C ASP A 9 -4.62 -13.49 1.53
N PRO A 10 -4.08 -14.70 1.33
CA PRO A 10 -3.13 -15.28 2.25
C PRO A 10 -1.85 -14.44 2.32
N ALA A 11 -1.40 -14.15 3.54
CA ALA A 11 -0.05 -13.64 3.76
C ALA A 11 0.96 -14.78 3.66
N ASP A 12 2.12 -14.49 3.07
CA ASP A 12 3.27 -15.37 3.18
C ASP A 12 3.74 -15.40 4.65
N PRO A 13 3.94 -16.59 5.26
CA PRO A 13 4.41 -16.70 6.64
C PRO A 13 5.80 -16.09 6.88
N GLU A 14 6.60 -15.83 5.84
CA GLU A 14 7.90 -15.18 5.98
C GLU A 14 7.80 -13.65 6.13
N TRP A 15 6.65 -13.05 5.76
CA TRP A 15 6.42 -11.62 5.90
C TRP A 15 6.18 -11.24 7.37
N ALA A 16 6.75 -10.10 7.78
CA ALA A 16 6.54 -9.56 9.11
C ALA A 16 5.39 -8.56 9.09
N GLU A 17 4.40 -8.73 9.96
CA GLU A 17 3.33 -7.74 10.14
C GLU A 17 3.82 -6.57 10.99
N ALA A 18 3.34 -5.37 10.66
CA ALA A 18 3.62 -4.16 11.42
C ALA A 18 2.39 -3.25 11.45
N ALA A 19 2.22 -2.54 12.57
CA ALA A 19 1.10 -1.63 12.80
C ALA A 19 1.53 -0.17 13.03
N SER A 20 2.83 0.13 12.96
CA SER A 20 3.36 1.48 13.19
C SER A 20 4.61 1.81 12.37
N LEU A 21 4.83 3.09 12.07
CA LEU A 21 5.98 3.54 11.25
C LEU A 21 7.34 3.17 11.86
N PRO A 22 7.56 3.30 13.19
CA PRO A 22 8.81 2.87 13.81
C PRO A 22 9.06 1.37 13.67
N GLU A 23 8.01 0.56 13.79
CA GLU A 23 8.07 -0.90 13.65
C GLU A 23 8.40 -1.32 12.22
N VAL A 24 7.71 -0.75 11.22
CA VAL A 24 8.04 -0.95 9.80
C VAL A 24 9.52 -0.63 9.55
N SER A 25 9.97 0.54 10.00
CA SER A 25 11.35 0.98 9.79
C SER A 25 12.37 0.08 10.46
N ALA A 26 12.05 -0.51 11.63
CA ALA A 26 12.91 -1.46 12.33
C ALA A 26 13.00 -2.81 11.59
N LEU A 27 11.86 -3.36 11.17
CA LEU A 27 11.78 -4.64 10.46
C LEU A 27 12.44 -4.56 9.07
N VAL A 28 12.25 -3.47 8.34
CA VAL A 28 12.92 -3.22 7.05
C VAL A 28 14.43 -3.17 7.22
N ARG A 29 14.94 -2.48 8.27
CA ARG A 29 16.38 -2.46 8.59
C ARG A 29 16.92 -3.84 8.96
N ALA A 30 16.08 -4.72 9.50
CA ALA A 30 16.41 -6.12 9.75
C ALA A 30 16.29 -7.01 8.50
N GLY A 31 16.01 -6.44 7.32
CA GLY A 31 15.92 -7.16 6.05
C GLY A 31 14.64 -7.96 5.87
N ARG A 32 13.59 -7.67 6.65
CA ARG A 32 12.28 -8.36 6.54
C ARG A 32 11.40 -7.69 5.50
N THR A 33 10.67 -8.50 4.73
CA THR A 33 9.51 -8.03 3.97
C THR A 33 8.39 -7.70 4.94
N VAL A 34 7.90 -6.46 4.91
CA VAL A 34 6.90 -5.98 5.87
C VAL A 34 5.53 -5.86 5.21
N LEU A 35 4.55 -6.47 5.86
CA LEU A 35 3.12 -6.40 5.56
C LEU A 35 2.44 -5.41 6.51
N VAL A 36 1.63 -4.51 5.94
CA VAL A 36 0.78 -3.59 6.71
C VAL A 36 -0.68 -3.76 6.29
N THR A 37 -1.56 -3.88 7.27
CA THR A 37 -3.01 -3.83 7.03
C THR A 37 -3.47 -2.37 7.09
N LEU A 38 -4.09 -1.90 6.01
CA LEU A 38 -4.54 -0.52 5.85
C LEU A 38 -5.89 -0.29 6.54
N PRO A 39 -6.18 0.93 7.03
CA PRO A 39 -7.50 1.26 7.57
C PRO A 39 -8.61 1.10 6.52
N GLU A 40 -9.86 1.02 6.97
CA GLU A 40 -11.03 0.84 6.10
C GLU A 40 -11.37 2.10 5.29
N ASP A 41 -11.21 3.28 5.90
CA ASP A 41 -11.44 4.55 5.19
C ASP A 41 -10.45 4.72 4.04
N GLU A 42 -10.94 5.01 2.84
CA GLU A 42 -10.11 5.11 1.64
C GLU A 42 -9.07 6.23 1.75
N THR A 43 -9.43 7.37 2.31
CA THR A 43 -8.51 8.53 2.43
C THR A 43 -7.40 8.20 3.41
N GLU A 44 -7.74 7.64 4.56
CA GLU A 44 -6.76 7.16 5.54
C GLU A 44 -5.90 6.04 4.97
N ALA A 45 -6.48 5.12 4.20
CA ALA A 45 -5.76 3.99 3.59
C ALA A 45 -4.71 4.48 2.59
N ILE A 46 -5.05 5.45 1.75
CA ILE A 46 -4.13 6.09 0.81
C ILE A 46 -2.98 6.77 1.57
N ALA A 47 -3.30 7.57 2.59
CA ALA A 47 -2.30 8.29 3.38
C ALA A 47 -1.36 7.32 4.13
N ALA A 48 -1.93 6.30 4.76
CA ALA A 48 -1.18 5.26 5.46
C ALA A 48 -0.27 4.47 4.51
N ALA A 49 -0.80 4.01 3.37
CA ALA A 49 -0.03 3.27 2.38
C ALA A 49 1.20 4.05 1.91
N ALA A 50 1.01 5.33 1.57
CA ALA A 50 2.09 6.25 1.24
C ALA A 50 3.13 6.34 2.37
N ALA A 51 2.72 6.68 3.59
CA ALA A 51 3.62 6.85 4.74
C ALA A 51 4.44 5.58 5.03
N TYR A 52 3.78 4.42 5.02
CA TYR A 52 4.43 3.13 5.25
C TYR A 52 5.35 2.70 4.11
N ALA A 53 5.03 3.03 2.85
CA ALA A 53 5.93 2.82 1.72
C ALA A 53 7.21 3.66 1.83
N TRP A 54 7.10 4.91 2.31
CA TRP A 54 8.27 5.73 2.65
C TRP A 54 9.13 5.09 3.75
N ALA A 55 8.51 4.48 4.75
CA ALA A 55 9.21 3.71 5.79
C ALA A 55 9.79 2.37 5.29
N GLY A 56 9.46 1.94 4.06
CA GLY A 56 10.00 0.76 3.40
C GLY A 56 9.10 -0.48 3.41
N ALA A 57 7.83 -0.37 3.83
CA ALA A 57 6.89 -1.48 3.72
C ALA A 57 6.74 -1.94 2.26
N GLY A 58 6.61 -3.25 2.07
CA GLY A 58 6.58 -3.88 0.74
C GLY A 58 5.23 -4.48 0.38
N VAL A 59 4.40 -4.83 1.37
CA VAL A 59 3.10 -5.45 1.16
C VAL A 59 2.02 -4.71 1.93
N PHE A 60 0.88 -4.49 1.29
CA PHE A 60 -0.25 -3.75 1.84
C PHE A 60 -1.53 -4.58 1.69
N ARG A 61 -2.19 -4.87 2.81
CA ARG A 61 -3.50 -5.54 2.84
C ARG A 61 -4.60 -4.51 2.96
N THR A 62 -5.59 -4.55 2.06
CA THR A 62 -6.80 -3.74 2.21
C THR A 62 -7.74 -4.38 3.24
N SER A 63 -8.48 -3.58 4.02
CA SER A 63 -9.37 -4.12 5.06
C SER A 63 -10.76 -4.53 4.57
N HIS A 64 -11.15 -4.14 3.35
CA HIS A 64 -12.54 -4.31 2.90
C HIS A 64 -12.81 -5.67 2.26
N SER A 65 -13.37 -6.62 3.03
CA SER A 65 -13.76 -7.94 2.51
C SER A 65 -15.04 -7.85 1.67
N ALA A 66 -15.02 -8.51 0.51
CA ALA A 66 -16.18 -8.60 -0.38
C ALA A 66 -17.41 -9.27 0.28
N THR A 67 -17.26 -9.90 1.44
CA THR A 67 -18.34 -10.62 2.14
C THR A 67 -19.16 -9.78 3.12
N SER A 68 -18.75 -8.55 3.44
CA SER A 68 -19.46 -7.66 4.38
C SER A 68 -20.04 -6.45 3.65
N HIS A 69 -21.33 -6.52 3.31
CA HIS A 69 -22.17 -5.44 2.77
C HIS A 69 -21.76 -4.86 1.38
N PRO A 70 -22.42 -5.29 0.28
CA PRO A 70 -22.08 -4.84 -1.08
C PRO A 70 -22.43 -3.37 -1.40
N ALA A 71 -23.03 -2.62 -0.47
CA ALA A 71 -23.50 -1.25 -0.75
C ALA A 71 -22.41 -0.16 -0.65
N ILE A 72 -21.24 -0.46 -0.07
CA ILE A 72 -20.14 0.52 0.12
C ILE A 72 -18.77 -0.08 -0.20
N SER A 73 -18.74 -1.27 -0.79
CA SER A 73 -17.50 -1.92 -1.24
C SER A 73 -17.04 -1.22 -2.53
N HIS A 74 -16.13 -0.24 -2.44
CA HIS A 74 -15.58 0.41 -3.63
C HIS A 74 -14.36 -0.37 -4.16
N PRO A 75 -14.48 -1.13 -5.27
CA PRO A 75 -13.30 -1.69 -5.96
C PRO A 75 -12.27 -0.62 -6.36
N ALA A 76 -12.64 0.66 -6.30
CA ALA A 76 -11.77 1.82 -6.47
C ALA A 76 -10.67 1.92 -5.39
N THR A 77 -10.90 1.52 -4.14
CA THR A 77 -9.93 1.72 -3.05
C THR A 77 -8.60 1.00 -3.30
N SER A 78 -8.65 -0.24 -3.79
CA SER A 78 -7.43 -0.98 -4.17
C SER A 78 -6.70 -0.32 -5.34
N HIS A 79 -7.42 0.31 -6.27
CA HIS A 79 -6.83 1.06 -7.38
C HIS A 79 -6.20 2.37 -6.88
N SER A 80 -6.88 3.13 -6.04
CA SER A 80 -6.38 4.37 -5.44
C SER A 80 -5.13 4.14 -4.59
N VAL A 81 -5.11 3.07 -3.78
CA VAL A 81 -3.94 2.66 -3.00
C VAL A 81 -2.77 2.29 -3.92
N ARG A 82 -3.01 1.47 -4.96
CA ARG A 82 -1.96 1.13 -5.95
C ARG A 82 -1.41 2.37 -6.63
N GLN A 83 -2.27 3.30 -7.02
CA GLN A 83 -1.85 4.56 -7.64
C GLN A 83 -1.00 5.41 -6.69
N ALA A 84 -1.39 5.53 -5.43
CA ALA A 84 -0.63 6.26 -4.42
C ALA A 84 0.76 5.63 -4.20
N LEU A 85 0.83 4.29 -4.10
CA LEU A 85 2.09 3.56 -3.97
C LEU A 85 2.99 3.75 -5.21
N ASP A 86 2.42 3.71 -6.41
CA ASP A 86 3.15 3.96 -7.66
C ASP A 86 3.73 5.38 -7.69
N MET A 87 2.98 6.37 -7.23
CA MET A 87 3.44 7.75 -7.08
C MET A 87 4.55 7.86 -6.03
N THR A 88 4.40 7.21 -4.87
CA THR A 88 5.43 7.20 -3.82
C THR A 88 6.72 6.53 -4.31
N GLU A 89 6.65 5.40 -5.02
CA GLU A 89 7.82 4.74 -5.60
C GLU A 89 8.52 5.62 -6.66
N ALA A 90 7.75 6.43 -7.40
CA ALA A 90 8.31 7.41 -8.31
C ALA A 90 9.02 8.56 -7.58
N LEU A 91 8.42 9.09 -6.50
CA LEU A 91 9.04 10.12 -5.64
C LEU A 91 10.31 9.60 -4.95
N LEU A 92 10.35 8.31 -4.62
CA LEU A 92 11.52 7.63 -4.07
C LEU A 92 12.59 7.28 -5.12
N GLY A 93 12.34 7.54 -6.41
CA GLY A 93 13.27 7.23 -7.50
C GLY A 93 13.40 5.74 -7.81
N ARG A 94 12.50 4.89 -7.30
CA ARG A 94 12.49 3.43 -7.52
C ARG A 94 11.74 3.02 -8.77
N ARG A 95 10.92 3.92 -9.32
CA ARG A 95 10.15 3.73 -10.56
C ARG A 95 10.17 5.03 -11.37
N PRO A 96 10.25 4.99 -12.71
CA PRO A 96 10.03 6.19 -13.51
C PRO A 96 8.59 6.70 -13.33
N PRO A 97 8.36 8.03 -13.26
CA PRO A 97 7.01 8.57 -13.20
C PRO A 97 6.24 8.15 -14.46
N ALA A 98 4.95 7.87 -14.31
CA ALA A 98 4.08 7.67 -15.46
C ALA A 98 4.12 8.95 -16.31
N LEU A 99 4.70 8.85 -17.52
CA LEU A 99 4.75 9.96 -18.46
C LEU A 99 3.32 10.33 -18.87
N THR A 100 2.74 11.35 -18.25
CA THR A 100 1.63 12.07 -18.85
C THR A 100 2.23 12.95 -19.94
N ARG A 101 1.78 12.77 -21.19
CA ARG A 101 2.21 13.60 -22.32
C ARG A 101 2.03 15.06 -21.92
N ARG A 102 3.14 15.81 -21.83
CA ARG A 102 3.14 17.25 -21.53
C ARG A 102 2.60 18.00 -22.76
N GLY A 103 1.29 17.99 -22.93
CA GLY A 103 0.56 18.84 -23.87
C GLY A 103 0.13 20.11 -23.16
N LEU A 104 1.09 20.97 -22.81
CA LEU A 104 0.85 22.39 -22.59
C LEU A 104 1.71 23.12 -23.61
N ALA A 105 1.24 23.09 -24.85
CA ALA A 105 1.71 23.93 -25.95
C ALA A 105 0.53 24.82 -26.37
#